data_AF-A0A392MR97-F1
#
_entry.id   AF-A0A392MR97-F1
#
_cell.length_a   1.000
_cell.length_b   1.000
_cell.length_c   1.000
_cell.angle_alpha   90.00
_cell.angle_beta   90.00
_cell.angle_gamma   90.00
#
_symmetry.space_group_name_H-M   'P 1'
#
loop_
_entity.id
_entity.type
_entity.pdbx_description
1 polymer ?
#
loop_
_entity_poly.entity_id
_entity_poly.type
_entity_poly.pdbx_seq_one_letter_code
_entity_poly.pdbx_strand_id
1 'polypeptide(L)'
;MAEYGDPFFKRHVAATGIWGLLALRLADDSVLPFDYLSYANELRLYRDKLSSMLDHKISLHPLTTSIEEFASAAKEVDNELKELRLLETADQFVDMKRRAMNDRLMLAEKGFLDGDGLKGKQWFKHLVFGPPNDAEKLDFFPGIADSMTRSSTGTNKKERLADIQHEIWKVTRAVQRATSALRGEFT
;
A
#
# COMPACT_ATOMS: atom_id res chain seq x y z
N MET A 1 -5.05 -10.84 33.23
CA MET A 1 -6.14 -10.77 32.24
C MET A 1 -7.52 -10.95 32.88
N ALA A 2 -7.77 -12.04 33.61
CA ALA A 2 -9.08 -12.36 34.21
C ALA A 2 -9.54 -11.45 35.38
N GLU A 3 -8.68 -10.62 35.96
CA GLU A 3 -9.09 -9.70 37.05
C GLU A 3 -9.19 -8.24 36.61
N TYR A 4 -8.26 -7.77 35.77
CA TYR A 4 -8.17 -6.34 35.41
C TYR A 4 -8.27 -6.05 33.90
N GLY A 5 -8.09 -7.05 33.04
CA GLY A 5 -8.03 -6.85 31.58
C GLY A 5 -9.35 -7.17 30.86
N ASP A 6 -9.85 -8.38 31.10
CA ASP A 6 -11.11 -8.88 30.54
C ASP A 6 -11.69 -9.99 31.44
N PRO A 7 -12.34 -9.63 32.57
CA PRO A 7 -12.75 -10.61 33.57
C PRO A 7 -13.75 -11.66 33.08
N PHE A 8 -14.56 -11.31 32.08
CA PHE A 8 -15.54 -12.22 31.49
C PHE A 8 -15.09 -12.76 30.13
N PHE A 9 -13.84 -12.50 29.72
CA PHE A 9 -13.28 -12.88 28.42
C PHE A 9 -14.09 -12.42 27.19
N LYS A 10 -15.02 -11.48 27.35
CA LYS A 10 -15.90 -11.03 26.26
C LYS A 10 -15.12 -10.32 25.16
N ARG A 11 -14.05 -9.60 25.52
CA ARG A 11 -13.17 -8.92 24.55
C ARG A 11 -12.33 -9.94 23.79
N HIS A 12 -11.83 -10.99 24.47
CA HIS A 12 -11.11 -12.07 23.80
C HIS A 12 -12.02 -12.83 22.83
N VAL A 13 -13.24 -13.18 23.25
CA VAL A 13 -14.22 -13.84 22.38
C VAL A 13 -14.55 -12.95 21.17
N ALA A 14 -14.76 -11.64 21.37
CA ALA A 14 -14.99 -10.72 20.26
C ALA A 14 -13.78 -10.63 19.31
N ALA A 15 -12.56 -10.54 19.85
CA ALA A 15 -11.34 -10.53 19.05
C ALA A 15 -11.18 -11.82 18.23
N THR A 16 -11.41 -12.99 18.85
CA THR A 16 -11.41 -14.28 18.16
C THR A 16 -12.50 -14.34 17.08
N GLY A 17 -13.68 -13.77 17.32
CA GLY A 17 -14.73 -13.67 16.31
C GLY A 17 -14.29 -12.88 15.07
N ILE A 18 -13.64 -11.73 15.26
CA ILE A 18 -13.12 -10.90 14.15
C ILE A 18 -12.03 -11.65 13.38
N TRP A 19 -11.04 -12.21 14.09
CA TRP A 19 -9.94 -12.94 13.45
C TRP A 19 -10.42 -14.22 12.75
N GLY A 20 -11.38 -14.94 13.34
CA GLY A 20 -11.98 -16.13 12.75
C GLY A 20 -12.73 -15.81 11.47
N LEU A 21 -13.55 -14.76 11.46
CA LEU A 21 -14.27 -14.32 10.26
C LEU A 21 -13.31 -13.84 9.15
N LEU A 22 -12.25 -13.11 9.52
CA LEU A 22 -11.23 -12.69 8.56
C LEU A 22 -10.52 -13.90 7.93
N ALA A 23 -10.12 -14.88 8.74
CA ALA A 23 -9.46 -16.09 8.27
C ALA A 23 -10.36 -16.91 7.33
N LEU A 24 -11.65 -17.07 7.69
CA LEU A 24 -12.63 -17.76 6.84
C LEU A 24 -12.80 -17.05 5.49
N ARG A 25 -12.97 -15.73 5.48
CA ARG A 25 -13.10 -14.98 4.22
C ARG A 25 -11.85 -15.08 3.35
N LEU A 26 -10.66 -14.97 3.93
CA LEU A 26 -9.41 -15.08 3.17
C LEU A 26 -9.16 -16.50 2.63
N ALA A 27 -9.69 -17.53 3.29
CA ALA A 27 -9.51 -18.92 2.88
C ALA A 27 -10.58 -19.40 1.88
N ASP A 28 -11.84 -19.01 2.08
CA ASP A 28 -12.99 -19.58 1.36
C ASP A 28 -13.59 -18.64 0.30
N ASP A 29 -13.41 -17.32 0.37
CA ASP A 29 -13.97 -16.41 -0.64
C ASP A 29 -13.34 -16.71 -2.01
N SER A 30 -14.18 -16.89 -3.03
CA SER A 30 -13.72 -17.20 -4.40
C SER A 30 -12.83 -16.11 -5.01
N VAL A 31 -13.00 -14.87 -4.54
CA VAL A 31 -12.17 -13.73 -4.90
C VAL A 31 -11.78 -12.97 -3.63
N LEU A 32 -10.49 -12.62 -3.52
CA LEU A 32 -9.93 -11.99 -2.34
C LEU A 32 -10.64 -10.66 -2.03
N PRO A 33 -11.02 -10.43 -0.75
CA PRO A 33 -11.75 -9.22 -0.34
C PRO A 33 -10.81 -8.01 -0.14
N PHE A 34 -9.93 -7.73 -1.11
CA PHE A 34 -9.03 -6.58 -1.09
C PHE A 34 -9.66 -5.36 -1.76
N ASP A 35 -9.51 -4.19 -1.15
CA ASP A 35 -10.04 -2.92 -1.64
C ASP A 35 -8.92 -1.93 -1.96
N TYR A 36 -8.54 -1.91 -3.24
CA TYR A 36 -7.54 -0.98 -3.75
C TYR A 36 -8.09 0.42 -4.05
N LEU A 37 -9.40 0.63 -4.08
CA LEU A 37 -9.99 1.97 -4.20
C LEU A 37 -9.73 2.76 -2.91
N SER A 38 -9.95 2.13 -1.75
CA SER A 38 -9.61 2.72 -0.46
C SER A 38 -8.11 2.99 -0.35
N TYR A 39 -7.26 2.06 -0.81
CA TYR A 39 -5.82 2.25 -0.83
C TYR A 39 -5.41 3.45 -1.71
N ALA A 40 -6.01 3.60 -2.90
CA ALA A 40 -5.74 4.72 -3.79
C ALA A 40 -6.12 6.07 -3.14
N ASN A 41 -7.21 6.11 -2.37
CA ASN A 41 -7.61 7.29 -1.62
C ASN A 41 -6.63 7.62 -0.49
N GLU A 42 -6.14 6.61 0.25
CA GLU A 42 -5.09 6.80 1.25
C GLU A 42 -3.80 7.36 0.63
N LEU A 43 -3.37 6.84 -0.52
CA LEU A 43 -2.20 7.37 -1.23
C LEU A 43 -2.37 8.84 -1.63
N ARG A 44 -3.57 9.26 -2.05
CA ARG A 44 -3.88 10.68 -2.33
C ARG A 44 -3.75 11.52 -1.07
N LEU A 45 -4.32 11.07 0.05
CA LEU A 45 -4.22 11.75 1.33
C LEU A 45 -2.76 11.89 1.79
N TYR A 46 -1.94 10.86 1.61
CA TYR A 46 -0.51 10.90 1.93
C TYR A 46 0.25 11.86 1.04
N ARG A 47 -0.05 11.88 -0.27
CA ARG A 47 0.51 12.86 -1.21
C ARG A 47 0.15 14.29 -0.82
N ASP A 48 -1.09 14.55 -0.43
CA ASP A 48 -1.55 15.89 -0.05
C ASP A 48 -0.88 16.37 1.24
N LYS A 49 -0.82 15.49 2.26
CA LYS A 49 -0.05 15.75 3.49
C LYS A 49 1.42 16.01 3.18
N LEU A 50 2.04 15.20 2.33
CA LEU A 50 3.43 15.36 1.92
C LEU A 50 3.65 16.70 1.19
N SER A 51 2.72 17.10 0.31
CA SER A 51 2.79 18.38 -0.39
C SER A 51 2.71 19.59 0.54
N SER A 52 2.04 19.47 1.69
CA SER A 52 2.00 20.55 2.70
C SER A 52 3.30 20.70 3.48
N MET A 53 4.13 19.66 3.54
CA MET A 53 5.39 19.63 4.30
C MET A 53 6.63 19.89 3.44
N LEU A 54 6.54 19.70 2.12
CA LEU A 54 7.67 19.88 1.20
C LEU A 54 7.79 21.31 0.68
N ASP A 55 9.04 21.76 0.52
CA ASP A 55 9.35 23.00 -0.18
C ASP A 55 8.86 22.95 -1.64
N HIS A 56 8.30 24.06 -2.16
CA HIS A 56 7.80 24.20 -3.54
C HIS A 56 8.83 23.94 -4.67
N LYS A 57 10.08 23.62 -4.33
CA LYS A 57 11.15 23.31 -5.30
C LYS A 57 11.14 21.85 -5.76
N ILE A 58 10.49 20.95 -5.02
CA ILE A 58 10.43 19.52 -5.36
C ILE A 58 9.11 19.25 -6.09
N SER A 59 9.21 18.67 -7.29
CA SER A 59 8.03 18.30 -8.08
C SER A 59 7.46 16.96 -7.62
N LEU A 60 6.22 17.00 -7.13
CA LEU A 60 5.40 15.81 -6.82
C LEU A 60 4.54 15.35 -8.01
N HIS A 61 4.72 15.97 -9.18
CA HIS A 61 3.95 15.64 -10.37
C HIS A 61 4.08 14.14 -10.75
N PRO A 62 5.27 13.52 -10.79
CA PRO A 62 5.40 12.11 -11.16
C PRO A 62 4.63 11.18 -10.21
N LEU A 63 4.70 11.45 -8.90
CA LEU A 63 3.99 10.70 -7.88
C LEU A 63 2.48 10.86 -8.03
N THR A 64 2.02 12.09 -8.28
CA THR A 64 0.60 12.38 -8.50
C THR A 64 0.04 11.60 -9.69
N THR A 65 0.71 11.68 -10.84
CA THR A 65 0.29 10.97 -12.05
C THR A 65 0.24 9.46 -11.79
N SER A 66 1.24 8.91 -11.11
CA SER A 66 1.26 7.48 -10.79
C SER A 66 0.12 7.06 -9.84
N ILE A 67 -0.24 7.89 -8.86
CA ILE A 67 -1.37 7.63 -7.95
C ILE A 67 -2.70 7.71 -8.71
N GLU A 68 -2.84 8.64 -9.66
CA GLU A 68 -4.03 8.75 -10.52
C GLU A 68 -4.19 7.53 -11.43
N GLU A 69 -3.09 7.04 -12.01
CA GLU A 69 -3.06 5.79 -12.79
C GLU A 69 -3.38 4.57 -11.92
N PHE A 70 -2.87 4.53 -10.68
CA PHE A 70 -3.21 3.47 -9.74
C PHE A 70 -4.70 3.50 -9.38
N ALA A 71 -5.26 4.69 -9.15
CA ALA A 71 -6.68 4.87 -8.83
C ALA A 71 -7.59 4.47 -10.01
N SER A 72 -7.19 4.73 -11.25
CA SER A 72 -7.95 4.27 -12.42
C SER A 72 -7.89 2.76 -12.57
N ALA A 73 -6.72 2.14 -12.43
CA ALA A 73 -6.57 0.68 -12.44
C ALA A 73 -7.37 0.01 -11.31
N ALA A 74 -7.37 0.58 -10.09
CA ALA A 74 -8.17 0.08 -8.98
C ALA A 74 -9.68 0.13 -9.27
N LYS A 75 -10.15 1.17 -9.97
CA LYS A 75 -11.55 1.29 -10.39
C LYS A 75 -11.93 0.29 -11.48
N GLU A 76 -11.04 0.04 -12.44
CA GLU A 76 -11.23 -1.00 -13.46
C GLU A 76 -11.37 -2.37 -12.80
N VAL A 77 -10.44 -2.71 -11.90
CA VAL A 77 -10.47 -3.97 -11.14
C VAL A 77 -11.74 -4.08 -10.29
N ASP A 78 -12.17 -3.04 -9.59
CA ASP A 78 -13.41 -3.08 -8.80
C ASP A 78 -14.66 -3.34 -9.66
N ASN A 79 -14.72 -2.78 -10.87
CA ASN A 79 -15.78 -3.07 -11.81
C ASN A 79 -15.72 -4.52 -12.31
N GLU A 80 -14.54 -5.01 -12.72
CA GLU A 80 -14.34 -6.42 -13.11
C GLU A 80 -14.72 -7.38 -11.98
N LEU A 81 -14.41 -7.03 -10.72
CA LEU A 81 -14.76 -7.81 -9.53
C LEU A 81 -16.27 -7.90 -9.33
N LYS A 82 -17.00 -6.80 -9.54
CA LYS A 82 -18.47 -6.80 -9.46
C LYS A 82 -19.07 -7.72 -10.51
N GLU A 83 -18.56 -7.69 -11.75
CA GLU A 83 -19.02 -8.58 -12.81
C GLU A 83 -18.72 -10.05 -12.48
N LEU A 84 -17.51 -10.36 -12.01
CA LEU A 84 -17.11 -11.72 -11.63
C LEU A 84 -17.90 -12.30 -10.45
N ARG A 85 -18.37 -11.44 -9.53
CA ARG A 85 -19.23 -11.84 -8.40
C ARG A 85 -20.65 -12.18 -8.82
N LEU A 86 -21.16 -11.57 -9.90
CA LEU A 86 -22.50 -11.86 -10.43
C LEU A 86 -22.53 -13.19 -11.22
N LEU A 87 -21.37 -13.66 -11.65
CA LEU A 87 -21.24 -14.95 -12.34
C LEU A 87 -21.14 -16.07 -11.31
N GLU A 88 -22.27 -16.71 -10.98
CA GLU A 88 -22.32 -17.86 -10.05
C GLU A 88 -22.09 -19.22 -10.74
N THR A 89 -21.79 -19.24 -12.04
CA THR A 89 -21.69 -20.47 -12.81
C THR A 89 -20.40 -21.26 -12.53
N ALA A 90 -20.54 -22.57 -12.33
CA ALA A 90 -19.43 -23.53 -12.23
C ALA A 90 -18.82 -23.81 -13.62
N ASP A 91 -18.23 -22.77 -14.22
CA ASP A 91 -17.51 -22.84 -15.48
C ASP A 91 -16.00 -22.74 -15.22
N GLN A 92 -15.23 -23.69 -15.75
CA GLN A 92 -13.76 -23.72 -15.62
C GLN A 92 -13.11 -22.43 -16.12
N PHE A 93 -13.71 -21.79 -17.13
CA PHE A 93 -13.21 -20.52 -17.65
C PHE A 93 -13.39 -19.36 -16.63
N VAL A 94 -14.49 -19.35 -15.89
CA VAL A 94 -14.74 -18.36 -14.83
C VAL A 94 -13.78 -18.58 -13.66
N ASP A 95 -13.48 -19.83 -13.31
CA ASP A 95 -12.52 -20.14 -12.25
C ASP A 95 -11.10 -19.71 -12.60
N MET A 96 -10.67 -19.88 -13.86
CA MET A 96 -9.39 -19.35 -14.33
C MET A 96 -9.34 -17.82 -14.25
N LYS A 97 -10.43 -17.12 -14.60
CA LYS A 97 -10.52 -15.66 -14.46
C LYS A 97 -10.44 -15.21 -13.00
N ARG A 98 -11.15 -15.89 -12.10
CA ARG A 98 -11.08 -15.61 -10.64
C ARG A 98 -9.67 -15.82 -10.12
N ARG A 99 -8.99 -16.89 -10.54
CA ARG A 99 -7.61 -17.15 -10.16
C ARG A 99 -6.67 -16.04 -10.63
N ALA A 100 -6.76 -15.66 -11.91
CA ALA A 100 -5.96 -14.57 -12.46
C ALA A 100 -6.22 -13.23 -11.75
N MET A 101 -7.49 -12.96 -11.39
CA MET A 101 -7.86 -11.78 -10.60
C MET A 101 -7.24 -11.83 -9.21
N ASN A 102 -7.29 -12.96 -8.51
CA ASN A 102 -6.65 -13.12 -7.19
C ASN A 102 -5.14 -12.92 -7.25
N ASP A 103 -4.49 -13.43 -8.30
CA ASP A 103 -3.05 -13.23 -8.49
C ASP A 103 -2.72 -11.74 -8.72
N ARG A 104 -3.52 -11.00 -9.52
CA ARG A 104 -3.39 -9.53 -9.68
C ARG A 104 -3.53 -8.81 -8.33
N LEU A 105 -4.57 -9.14 -7.56
CA LEU A 105 -4.83 -8.53 -6.25
C LEU A 105 -3.72 -8.83 -5.24
N MET A 106 -3.18 -10.04 -5.22
CA MET A 106 -2.08 -10.41 -4.32
C MET A 106 -0.75 -9.75 -4.72
N LEU A 107 -0.47 -9.67 -6.02
CA LEU A 107 0.78 -9.14 -6.53
C LEU A 107 0.86 -7.61 -6.46
N ALA A 108 -0.27 -6.91 -6.50
CA ALA A 108 -0.31 -5.46 -6.36
C ALA A 108 0.33 -4.97 -5.06
N GLU A 109 0.03 -5.59 -3.91
CA GLU A 109 0.68 -5.25 -2.64
C GLU A 109 2.19 -5.50 -2.66
N LYS A 110 2.63 -6.58 -3.31
CA LYS A 110 4.06 -6.87 -3.49
C LYS A 110 4.76 -5.82 -4.38
N GLY A 111 4.03 -5.13 -5.25
CA GLY A 111 4.55 -4.03 -6.06
C GLY A 111 5.12 -2.86 -5.23
N PHE A 112 4.64 -2.69 -3.99
CA PHE A 112 5.14 -1.68 -3.06
C PHE A 112 6.45 -2.05 -2.35
N LEU A 113 6.95 -3.28 -2.56
CA LEU A 113 8.18 -3.75 -1.95
C LEU A 113 9.40 -3.35 -2.76
N ASP A 114 10.47 -3.02 -2.04
CA ASP A 114 11.80 -2.78 -2.59
C ASP A 114 12.76 -3.92 -2.21
N GLY A 115 13.58 -4.36 -3.15
CA GLY A 115 14.55 -5.44 -2.94
C GLY A 115 15.62 -5.06 -1.92
N ASP A 116 16.07 -3.81 -2.00
CA ASP A 116 17.14 -3.25 -1.15
C ASP A 116 16.63 -2.80 0.24
N GLY A 117 15.32 -2.64 0.37
CA GLY A 117 14.67 -2.13 1.57
C GLY A 117 14.97 -0.65 1.87
N LEU A 118 14.64 -0.23 3.09
CA LEU A 118 14.84 1.14 3.55
C LEU A 118 16.29 1.39 3.99
N LYS A 119 16.77 2.63 3.80
CA LYS A 119 18.16 3.01 4.10
C LYS A 119 18.48 2.90 5.59
N GLY A 120 19.33 1.93 5.95
CA GLY A 120 19.67 1.60 7.34
C GLY A 120 18.71 0.59 7.99
N LYS A 121 17.72 0.10 7.23
CA LYS A 121 16.62 -0.76 7.66
C LYS A 121 16.28 -1.78 6.55
N GLN A 122 17.27 -2.56 6.11
CA GLN A 122 17.17 -3.45 4.94
C GLN A 122 16.07 -4.53 5.03
N TRP A 123 15.67 -4.91 6.24
CA TRP A 123 14.56 -5.84 6.47
C TRP A 123 13.19 -5.22 6.18
N PHE A 124 13.07 -3.89 6.27
CA PHE A 124 11.84 -3.18 5.98
C PHE A 124 11.81 -2.81 4.50
N LYS A 125 10.96 -3.51 3.75
CA LYS A 125 10.92 -3.42 2.27
C LYS A 125 9.79 -2.58 1.73
N HIS A 126 8.77 -2.33 2.54
CA HIS A 126 7.59 -1.64 2.10
C HIS A 126 7.86 -0.14 1.97
N LEU A 127 7.56 0.43 0.80
CA LEU A 127 7.88 1.83 0.49
C LEU A 127 6.80 2.82 0.94
N VAL A 128 5.53 2.37 1.08
CA VAL A 128 4.45 3.17 1.67
C VAL A 128 4.47 3.13 3.20
N PHE A 129 4.59 1.94 3.80
CA PHE A 129 4.56 1.75 5.25
C PHE A 129 5.89 1.25 5.79
N GLY A 130 6.24 1.67 7.00
CA GLY A 130 7.41 1.15 7.71
C GLY A 130 7.62 1.87 9.03
N PRO A 131 8.48 1.35 9.90
CA PRO A 131 8.73 1.98 11.18
C PRO A 131 9.37 3.35 10.95
N PRO A 132 8.80 4.44 11.49
CA PRO A 132 9.43 5.75 11.41
C PRO A 132 10.77 5.74 12.17
N ASN A 133 11.73 6.58 11.77
CA ASN A 133 12.87 6.90 12.65
C ASN A 133 12.48 7.89 13.74
N ASP A 134 11.50 8.74 13.46
CA ASP A 134 11.00 9.79 14.33
C ASP A 134 9.48 9.69 14.37
N ALA A 135 8.94 9.16 15.47
CA ALA A 135 7.52 8.82 15.62
C ALA A 135 6.59 10.05 15.60
N GLU A 136 7.13 11.26 15.63
CA GLU A 136 6.35 12.50 15.68
C GLU A 136 6.09 13.14 14.31
N LYS A 137 6.63 12.59 13.21
CA LYS A 137 6.59 13.25 11.90
C LYS A 137 5.64 12.63 10.89
N LEU A 138 5.96 11.43 10.42
CA LEU A 138 5.26 10.80 9.31
C LEU A 138 5.21 9.29 9.47
N ASP A 139 4.00 8.76 9.48
CA ASP A 139 3.73 7.32 9.57
C ASP A 139 3.73 6.62 8.19
N PHE A 140 3.94 7.38 7.12
CA PHE A 140 3.92 6.93 5.73
C PHE A 140 5.13 7.45 4.95
N PHE A 141 5.44 6.77 3.85
CA PHE A 141 6.63 6.98 3.02
C PHE A 141 7.91 7.13 3.86
N PRO A 142 8.30 6.08 4.62
CA PRO A 142 9.39 6.16 5.59
C PRO A 142 10.72 6.62 4.98
N GLY A 143 11.03 6.26 3.72
CA GLY A 143 12.22 6.76 3.02
C GLY A 143 12.19 8.29 2.81
N ILE A 144 11.02 8.84 2.48
CA ILE A 144 10.82 10.29 2.32
C ILE A 144 10.87 10.98 3.70
N ALA A 145 10.21 10.41 4.71
CA ALA A 145 10.26 10.93 6.08
C ALA A 145 11.70 10.97 6.64
N ASP A 146 12.46 9.90 6.41
CA ASP A 146 13.84 9.76 6.86
C ASP A 146 14.80 10.73 6.14
N SER A 147 14.60 10.96 4.84
CA SER A 147 15.39 11.95 4.09
C SER A 147 15.06 13.39 4.52
N MET A 148 13.81 13.67 4.92
CA MET A 148 13.44 14.96 5.50
C MET A 148 14.01 15.18 6.91
N THR A 149 14.16 14.13 7.74
CA THR A 149 14.70 14.26 9.11
C THR A 149 16.22 14.37 9.17
N ARG A 150 16.96 13.49 8.46
CA ARG A 150 18.44 13.51 8.46
C ARG A 150 19.02 14.85 8.00
N SER A 151 18.23 15.56 7.20
CA SER A 151 18.57 16.83 6.59
C SER A 151 18.73 18.03 7.55
N SER A 152 18.43 17.88 8.84
CA SER A 152 18.67 18.89 9.87
C SER A 152 20.16 19.00 10.27
N THR A 153 21.00 18.04 9.86
CA THR A 153 22.37 17.86 10.37
C THR A 153 23.41 18.15 9.28
N GLY A 154 23.77 19.41 9.06
CA GLY A 154 25.01 19.83 8.37
C GLY A 154 25.18 19.53 6.86
N THR A 155 24.29 18.77 6.22
CA THR A 155 24.40 18.41 4.79
C THR A 155 24.09 19.56 3.83
N ASN A 156 24.73 19.55 2.66
CA ASN A 156 24.59 20.59 1.64
C ASN A 156 23.14 20.61 1.09
N LYS A 157 22.52 21.79 0.94
CA LYS A 157 21.09 21.91 0.58
C LYS A 157 20.72 21.22 -0.75
N LYS A 158 21.66 21.11 -1.68
CA LYS A 158 21.47 20.43 -2.97
C LYS A 158 21.39 18.90 -2.83
N GLU A 159 22.26 18.31 -2.02
CA GLU A 159 22.29 16.87 -1.76
C GLU A 159 21.00 16.42 -1.06
N ARG A 160 20.53 17.23 -0.10
CA ARG A 160 19.23 17.02 0.55
C ARG A 160 18.08 16.90 -0.44
N LEU A 161 17.98 17.84 -1.37
CA LEU A 161 16.90 17.86 -2.37
C LEU A 161 17.01 16.66 -3.31
N ALA A 162 18.23 16.24 -3.66
CA ALA A 162 18.47 15.06 -4.49
C ALA A 162 18.02 13.77 -3.79
N ASP A 163 18.33 13.61 -2.49
CA ASP A 163 17.92 12.44 -1.70
C ASP A 163 16.39 12.34 -1.59
N ILE A 164 15.70 13.45 -1.27
CA ILE A 164 14.24 13.46 -1.18
C ILE A 164 13.62 13.14 -2.55
N GLN A 165 14.14 13.74 -3.62
CA GLN A 165 13.68 13.48 -4.98
C GLN A 165 13.89 12.00 -5.35
N HIS A 166 15.02 11.41 -4.97
CA HIS A 166 15.31 9.99 -5.20
C HIS A 166 14.28 9.08 -4.53
N GLU A 167 13.97 9.32 -3.26
CA GLU A 167 12.96 8.54 -2.52
C GLU A 167 11.55 8.71 -3.13
N ILE A 168 11.19 9.92 -3.58
CA ILE A 168 9.94 10.15 -4.33
C ILE A 168 9.89 9.32 -5.62
N TRP A 169 11.00 9.23 -6.36
CA TRP A 169 11.07 8.40 -7.56
C TRP A 169 10.95 6.90 -7.26
N LYS A 170 11.52 6.43 -6.14
CA LYS A 170 11.37 5.06 -5.69
C LYS A 170 9.91 4.72 -5.38
N VAL A 171 9.24 5.59 -4.63
CA VAL A 171 7.81 5.44 -4.31
C VAL A 171 6.96 5.49 -5.59
N THR A 172 7.19 6.46 -6.46
CA THR A 172 6.51 6.57 -7.77
C THR A 172 6.62 5.25 -8.55
N ARG A 173 7.83 4.69 -8.67
CA ARG A 173 8.04 3.41 -9.37
C ARG A 173 7.36 2.24 -8.67
N ALA A 174 7.25 2.27 -7.34
CA ALA A 174 6.53 1.25 -6.58
C ALA A 174 5.03 1.30 -6.86
N VAL A 175 4.44 2.49 -6.89
CA VAL A 175 3.03 2.68 -7.26
C VAL A 175 2.80 2.22 -8.70
N GLN A 176 3.69 2.56 -9.65
CA GLN A 176 3.59 2.07 -11.03
C GLN A 176 3.65 0.54 -11.12
N ARG A 177 4.56 -0.12 -10.37
CA ARG A 177 4.62 -1.59 -10.32
C ARG A 177 3.33 -2.20 -9.78
N ALA A 178 2.75 -1.60 -8.74
CA ALA A 178 1.46 -2.02 -8.21
C ALA A 178 0.33 -1.80 -9.24
N THR A 179 0.35 -0.69 -9.98
CA THR A 179 -0.60 -0.42 -11.09
C THR A 179 -0.51 -1.48 -12.19
N SER A 180 0.70 -1.81 -12.67
CA SER A 180 0.89 -2.85 -13.69
C SER A 180 0.42 -4.22 -13.20
N ALA A 181 0.70 -4.57 -11.94
CA ALA A 181 0.19 -5.79 -11.33
C ALA A 181 -1.35 -5.80 -11.25
N LEU A 182 -1.98 -4.67 -10.90
CA LEU A 182 -3.44 -4.55 -10.93
C LEU A 182 -4.02 -4.67 -12.33
N ARG A 183 -3.32 -4.24 -13.39
CA ARG A 183 -3.75 -4.43 -14.79
C ARG A 183 -3.48 -5.83 -15.34
N GLY A 184 -2.70 -6.66 -14.61
CA GLY A 184 -2.26 -7.97 -15.11
C GLY A 184 -1.13 -7.87 -16.14
N GLU A 185 -0.45 -6.73 -16.21
CA GLU A 185 0.73 -6.50 -17.04
C GLU A 185 1.96 -7.03 -16.28
N PHE A 186 2.13 -8.35 -16.26
CA PHE A 186 3.32 -8.97 -15.66
C PHE A 186 4.49 -8.83 -16.65
N THR A 187 5.53 -8.09 -16.25
CA THR A 187 6.84 -8.05 -16.92
C THR A 187 7.82 -8.96 -16.21
#